data_AF-A0A9P0FD16-F1
#
_entry.id   AF-A0A9P0FD16-F1
#
_cell.length_a   1.000
_cell.length_b   1.000
_cell.length_c   1.000
_cell.angle_alpha   90.00
_cell.angle_beta   90.00
_cell.angle_gamma   90.00
#
_symmetry.space_group_name_H-M   'P 1'
#
loop_
_entity.id
_entity.type
_entity.pdbx_description
1 polymer ?
#
loop_
_entity_poly.entity_id
_entity_poly.type
_entity_poly.pdbx_seq_one_letter_code
_entity_poly.pdbx_strand_id
1 'polypeptide(L)'
;MDLESYMINTLHVSEADIQRLRDEKIESNVISLMTDEELAWFFKIAGDRVLVRNFVKTLNTSGQRKEHLIKNVRERLAAIRNKRIVNKYEVY
;
A
#
# COMPACT_ATOMS: atom_id res chain seq x y z
N MET A 1 3.32 2.64 8.90
CA MET A 1 3.51 4.07 8.63
C MET A 1 2.63 4.41 7.44
N ASP A 2 1.75 5.39 7.57
CA ASP A 2 0.92 5.89 6.48
C ASP A 2 1.68 6.99 5.70
N LEU A 3 1.08 7.44 4.59
CA LEU A 3 1.69 8.41 3.68
C LEU A 3 1.94 9.76 4.34
N GLU A 4 0.96 10.28 5.09
CA GLU A 4 1.08 11.57 5.78
C GLU A 4 2.16 11.53 6.86
N SER A 5 2.18 10.49 7.71
CA SER A 5 3.23 10.35 8.72
C SER A 5 4.62 10.23 8.08
N TYR A 6 4.74 9.60 6.91
CA TYR A 6 6.01 9.54 6.19
C TYR A 6 6.44 10.94 5.69
N MET A 7 5.51 11.70 5.10
CA MET A 7 5.76 13.06 4.63
C MET A 7 6.18 14.01 5.75
N ILE A 8 5.50 13.96 6.91
CA ILE A 8 5.82 14.80 8.06
C ILE A 8 7.15 14.40 8.70
N ASN A 9 7.29 13.11 9.04
CA ASN A 9 8.38 12.66 9.90
C ASN A 9 9.70 12.38 9.15
N THR A 10 9.64 12.11 7.84
CA THR A 10 10.83 11.76 7.04
C THR A 10 11.20 12.85 6.05
N LEU A 11 10.21 13.41 5.36
CA LEU A 11 10.45 14.41 4.30
C LEU A 11 10.29 15.85 4.79
N HIS A 12 9.85 16.05 6.03
CA HIS A 12 9.61 17.37 6.62
C HIS A 12 8.72 18.28 5.77
N VAL A 13 7.74 17.68 5.09
CA VAL A 13 6.75 18.40 4.29
C VAL A 13 5.90 19.26 5.21
N SER A 14 5.62 20.49 4.79
CA SER A 14 4.85 21.42 5.62
C SER A 14 3.39 20.95 5.78
N GLU A 15 2.80 21.21 6.95
CA GLU A 15 1.39 20.90 7.20
C GLU A 15 0.47 21.60 6.19
N ALA A 16 0.87 22.77 5.68
CA ALA A 16 0.12 23.51 4.65
C ALA A 16 0.08 22.75 3.31
N ASP A 17 1.19 22.14 2.90
CA ASP A 17 1.23 21.35 1.67
C ASP A 17 0.47 20.02 1.82
N ILE A 18 0.52 19.42 3.02
CA ILE A 18 -0.30 18.24 3.36
C ILE A 18 -1.78 18.58 3.33
N GLN A 19 -2.17 19.73 3.89
CA GLN A 19 -3.56 20.16 3.86
C GLN A 19 -4.04 20.40 2.43
N ARG A 20 -3.21 20.97 1.54
CA ARG A 20 -3.54 21.07 0.11
C ARG A 20 -3.75 19.71 -0.54
N LEU A 21 -2.89 18.73 -0.25
CA LEU A 21 -3.07 17.36 -0.74
C LEU A 21 -4.40 16.77 -0.27
N ARG A 22 -4.82 17.03 0.98
CA ARG A 22 -6.14 16.59 1.49
C ARG A 22 -7.29 17.30 0.78
N ASP A 23 -7.20 18.63 0.64
CA ASP A 23 -8.24 19.45 0.01
C ASP A 23 -8.47 19.03 -1.45
N GLU A 24 -7.39 18.70 -2.15
CA GLU A 24 -7.40 18.19 -3.52
C GLU A 24 -7.62 16.67 -3.63
N LYS A 25 -7.81 15.98 -2.50
CA LYS A 25 -8.01 14.52 -2.40
C LYS A 25 -6.92 13.70 -3.09
N ILE A 26 -5.68 14.15 -2.99
CA ILE A 26 -4.50 13.47 -3.54
C ILE A 26 -4.04 12.39 -2.57
N GLU A 27 -4.56 11.18 -2.78
CA GLU A 27 -4.19 9.97 -2.03
C GLU A 27 -3.02 9.20 -2.67
N SER A 28 -2.52 8.16 -2.00
CA SER A 28 -1.41 7.32 -2.51
C SER A 28 -1.69 6.76 -3.91
N ASN A 29 -2.93 6.40 -4.23
CA ASN A 29 -3.29 5.91 -5.55
C ASN A 29 -3.17 7.00 -6.63
N VAL A 30 -3.55 8.24 -6.30
CA VAL A 30 -3.45 9.38 -7.22
C VAL A 30 -1.97 9.73 -7.45
N ILE A 31 -1.18 9.82 -6.38
CA ILE A 31 0.26 10.09 -6.44
C ILE A 31 0.99 9.07 -7.33
N SER A 32 0.54 7.81 -7.34
CA SER A 32 1.14 6.77 -8.16
C SER A 32 0.96 7.00 -9.68
N LEU A 33 -0.06 7.78 -10.07
CA LEU A 33 -0.41 8.10 -11.44
C LEU A 33 0.10 9.48 -11.88
N MET A 34 0.50 10.34 -10.94
CA MET A 34 1.00 11.68 -11.23
C MET A 34 2.39 11.64 -11.91
N THR A 35 2.58 12.59 -12.81
CA THR A 35 3.86 12.95 -13.44
C THR A 35 4.79 13.66 -12.45
N ASP A 36 6.08 13.82 -12.80
CA ASP A 36 7.00 14.56 -11.91
C ASP A 36 6.62 16.04 -11.85
N GLU A 37 6.14 16.58 -12.97
CA GLU A 37 5.68 17.95 -13.11
C GLU A 37 4.46 18.23 -12.22
N GLU A 38 3.49 17.32 -12.18
CA GLU A 38 2.32 17.43 -11.29
C GLU A 38 2.73 17.34 -9.82
N LEU A 39 3.66 16.43 -9.48
CA LEU A 39 4.18 16.32 -8.12
C LEU A 39 5.00 17.53 -7.69
N ALA A 40 5.62 18.24 -8.64
CA ALA A 40 6.41 19.44 -8.36
C ALA A 40 5.58 20.61 -7.81
N TRP A 41 4.25 20.61 -8.05
CA TRP A 41 3.34 21.59 -7.46
C TRP A 41 3.23 21.46 -5.94
N PHE A 42 3.36 20.24 -5.41
CA PHE A 42 3.26 19.95 -3.98
C PHE A 42 4.63 19.76 -3.32
N PHE A 43 5.55 19.09 -4.01
CA PHE A 43 6.90 18.78 -3.53
C PHE A 43 7.94 19.47 -4.40
N LYS A 44 8.41 20.62 -3.93
CA LYS A 44 9.34 21.47 -4.70
C LYS A 44 10.70 20.78 -4.91
N ILE A 45 11.14 19.98 -3.94
CA ILE A 45 12.42 19.28 -3.97
C ILE A 45 12.29 17.99 -4.80
N ALA A 46 13.15 17.82 -5.80
CA ALA A 46 13.11 16.64 -6.66
C ALA A 46 13.39 15.32 -5.91
N GLY A 47 14.27 15.36 -4.90
CA GLY A 47 14.54 14.21 -4.04
C GLY A 47 13.27 13.72 -3.31
N ASP A 48 12.47 14.63 -2.78
CA ASP A 48 11.25 14.29 -2.06
C ASP A 48 10.22 13.63 -2.99
N ARG A 49 10.07 14.13 -4.22
CA ARG A 49 9.19 13.51 -5.24
C ARG A 49 9.55 12.05 -5.49
N VAL A 50 10.84 11.76 -5.63
CA VAL A 50 11.33 10.39 -5.82
C VAL A 50 11.03 9.52 -4.59
N LEU A 51 11.28 10.04 -3.38
CA LEU A 51 11.06 9.31 -2.14
C LEU A 51 9.57 9.02 -1.90
N VAL A 52 8.69 10.00 -2.08
CA VAL A 52 7.23 9.82 -2.00
C VAL A 52 6.76 8.76 -2.99
N ARG A 53 7.20 8.85 -4.25
CA ARG A 53 6.79 7.90 -5.30
C ARG A 53 7.23 6.48 -4.98
N ASN A 54 8.45 6.31 -4.45
CA ASN A 54 8.95 5.01 -4.03
C ASN A 54 8.18 4.47 -2.82
N PHE A 55 7.91 5.31 -1.82
CA PHE A 55 7.11 4.93 -0.66
C PHE A 55 5.68 4.52 -1.05
N VAL A 56 5.04 5.26 -1.95
CA VAL A 56 3.71 4.92 -2.46
C VAL A 56 3.72 3.59 -3.23
N LYS A 57 4.74 3.34 -4.04
CA LYS A 57 4.89 2.04 -4.74
C LYS A 57 4.98 0.88 -3.75
N THR A 58 5.74 1.02 -2.66
CA THR A 58 5.87 -0.04 -1.64
C THR A 58 4.58 -0.20 -0.83
N LEU A 59 3.88 0.90 -0.54
CA LEU A 59 2.57 0.89 0.12
C LEU A 59 1.56 0.09 -0.72
N ASN A 60 1.45 0.39 -2.01
CA ASN A 60 0.49 -0.24 -2.92
C ASN A 60 0.82 -1.72 -3.20
N THR A 61 2.10 -2.08 -3.34
CA THR A 61 2.51 -3.49 -3.50
C THR A 61 2.36 -4.32 -2.22
N SER A 62 2.45 -3.70 -1.04
CA SER A 62 2.24 -4.41 0.23
C SER A 62 0.81 -4.97 0.37
N GLY A 63 -0.19 -4.29 -0.23
CA GLY A 63 -1.57 -4.76 -0.30
C GLY A 63 -1.69 -6.07 -1.08
N GLN A 64 -1.16 -6.10 -2.31
CA GLN A 64 -1.18 -7.31 -3.14
C GLN A 64 -0.41 -8.48 -2.53
N ARG A 65 0.73 -8.21 -1.87
CA ARG A 65 1.49 -9.24 -1.15
C ARG A 65 0.71 -9.81 0.04
N LYS A 66 0.00 -8.97 0.80
CA LYS A 66 -0.89 -9.40 1.88
C LYS A 66 -2.06 -10.23 1.35
N GLU A 67 -2.69 -9.82 0.26
CA GLU A 67 -3.78 -10.59 -0.37
C GLU A 67 -3.31 -11.95 -0.84
N HIS A 68 -2.14 -12.02 -1.48
CA HIS A 68 -1.54 -13.28 -1.90
C HIS A 68 -1.23 -14.20 -0.71
N LEU A 69 -0.71 -13.65 0.39
CA LEU A 69 -0.50 -14.39 1.64
C LEU A 69 -1.81 -14.90 2.24
N ILE A 70 -2.86 -14.07 2.30
CA ILE A 70 -4.18 -14.46 2.81
C ILE A 70 -4.80 -15.56 1.94
N LYS A 71 -4.67 -15.45 0.62
CA LYS A 71 -5.12 -16.47 -0.33
C LYS A 71 -4.43 -17.81 -0.07
N ASN A 72 -3.11 -17.81 0.05
CA ASN A 72 -2.33 -19.02 0.33
C ASN A 72 -2.69 -19.65 1.70
N VAL A 73 -2.97 -18.84 2.72
CA VAL A 73 -3.45 -19.34 4.02
C VAL A 73 -4.83 -19.98 3.90
N ARG A 74 -5.76 -19.35 3.18
CA ARG A 74 -7.12 -19.88 2.94
C ARG A 74 -7.08 -21.21 2.19
N GLU A 75 -6.25 -21.30 1.15
CA GLU A 75 -6.06 -22.55 0.37
C GLU A 75 -5.50 -23.69 1.24
N ARG A 76 -4.52 -23.40 2.11
CA ARG A 76 -3.99 -24.39 3.07
C ARG A 76 -5.05 -24.85 4.06
N LEU A 77 -5.85 -23.93 4.61
CA LEU A 77 -6.94 -24.28 5.53
C LEU A 77 -8.02 -25.14 4.86
N ALA A 78 -8.37 -24.84 3.60
CA ALA A 78 -9.30 -25.65 2.82
C ALA A 78 -8.76 -27.06 2.55
N ALA A 79 -7.47 -27.20 2.20
CA ALA A 79 -6.83 -28.49 2.02
C ALA A 79 -6.81 -29.33 3.31
N ILE A 80 -6.54 -28.71 4.46
CA ILE A 80 -6.58 -29.36 5.77
C ILE A 80 -8.01 -29.84 6.09
N ARG A 81 -9.02 -29.00 5.84
CA ARG A 81 -10.43 -29.35 6.03
C ARG A 81 -10.82 -30.54 5.17
N ASN A 82 -10.43 -30.56 3.89
CA ASN A 82 -10.74 -31.66 2.97
C ASN A 82 -10.04 -32.96 3.38
N LYS A 83 -8.77 -32.92 3.82
CA LYS A 83 -8.08 -34.10 4.36
C LYS A 83 -8.79 -34.70 5.58
N ARG A 84 -9.33 -33.86 6.48
CA ARG A 84 -10.13 -34.33 7.62
C ARG A 84 -11.45 -34.97 7.21
N ILE A 85 -12.06 -34.50 6.12
CA ILE A 85 -13.30 -35.07 5.58
C ILE A 85 -13.02 -36.44 4.95
N VAL A 86 -11.98 -36.56 4.12
CA VAL A 86 -11.60 -37.84 3.47
C VAL A 86 -11.27 -38.91 4.52
N ASN A 87 -10.43 -38.59 5.51
CA ASN A 87 -10.13 -39.51 6.62
C ASN A 87 -11.35 -39.92 7.45
N LYS A 88 -12.43 -39.11 7.46
CA LYS A 88 -13.67 -39.46 8.16
C LYS A 88 -14.52 -40.47 7.36
N TYR A 89 -14.34 -40.54 6.04
CA TYR A 89 -15.09 -41.43 5.15
C TYR A 89 -14.30 -42.66 4.66
N GLU A 90 -12.99 -42.72 4.90
CA GLU A 90 -12.15 -43.91 4.63
C GLU A 90 -12.15 -44.95 5.77
N VAL A 91 -12.86 -44.69 6.87
CA VAL A 91 -13.07 -45.65 7.97
C VAL A 91 -14.46 -46.28 7.84
N TYR A 92 -14.68 -47.06 6.79
CA TYR A 92 -15.81 -47.99 6.64
C TYR A 92 -15.40 -49.16 5.76
#